data_AF-A0A0G4KEE3-F1
#
_entry.id   AF-A0A0G4KEE3-F1
#
_cell.length_a   1.000
_cell.length_b   1.000
_cell.length_c   1.000
_cell.angle_alpha   90.00
_cell.angle_beta   90.00
_cell.angle_gamma   90.00
#
_symmetry.space_group_name_H-M   'P 1'
#
loop_
_entity.id
_entity.type
_entity.pdbx_description
1 polymer ?
#
loop_
_entity_poly.entity_id
_entity_poly.type
_entity_poly.pdbx_seq_one_letter_code
_entity_poly.pdbx_strand_id
1 'polypeptide(L)'
;MDPRYIDMVSRIAAYYQQRCQAISNAQQQRCRDAGRRVVVEKGGKANQYVIFDDKPLYWQAWDVEVFHLDTRQELPCGETSITEQKAHRVGLTTTTKISENSSLKSTIFLSAALKGVPSAIEFQAEVDWHETMKFLKVEFPVNVRNTEASYETAYGIVKRPTHYNTSWDMAKFEVCC
;
A
#
# COMPACT_ATOMS: atom_id res chain seq x y z
N MET A 1 1.17 -31.85 6.97
CA MET A 1 0.66 -30.46 6.86
C MET A 1 -0.86 -30.54 6.77
N ASP A 2 -1.60 -29.65 7.43
CA ASP A 2 -3.08 -29.65 7.40
C ASP A 2 -3.58 -29.44 5.96
N PRO A 3 -4.39 -30.35 5.39
CA PRO A 3 -4.95 -30.21 4.05
C PRO A 3 -5.74 -28.92 3.84
N ARG A 4 -6.33 -28.35 4.90
CA ARG A 4 -7.07 -27.08 4.85
C ARG A 4 -6.14 -25.88 4.63
N TYR A 5 -4.91 -25.97 5.11
CA TYR A 5 -3.89 -24.93 4.92
C TYR A 5 -3.37 -24.91 3.48
N ILE A 6 -3.19 -26.08 2.87
CA ILE A 6 -2.74 -26.22 1.48
C ILE A 6 -3.85 -25.78 0.49
N ASP A 7 -5.12 -26.12 0.78
CA ASP A 7 -6.28 -25.64 0.03
C ASP A 7 -6.43 -24.11 0.16
N MET A 8 -6.29 -23.57 1.38
CA MET A 8 -6.34 -22.13 1.62
C MET A 8 -5.24 -21.40 0.84
N VAL A 9 -3.99 -21.88 0.86
CA VAL A 9 -2.84 -21.26 0.16
C VAL A 9 -2.97 -21.37 -1.37
N SER A 10 -3.45 -22.49 -1.89
CA SER A 10 -3.70 -22.68 -3.33
C SER A 10 -4.86 -21.80 -3.82
N ARG A 11 -5.92 -21.64 -3.01
CA ARG A 11 -7.05 -20.74 -3.30
C ARG A 11 -6.65 -19.29 -3.19
N ILE A 12 -5.84 -18.94 -2.19
CA ILE A 12 -5.16 -17.64 -2.05
C ILE A 12 -4.40 -17.36 -3.36
N ALA A 13 -3.45 -18.20 -3.75
CA ALA A 13 -2.64 -18.03 -4.97
C ALA A 13 -3.46 -17.87 -6.26
N ALA A 14 -4.48 -18.70 -6.47
CA ALA A 14 -5.39 -18.61 -7.62
C ALA A 14 -6.29 -17.36 -7.57
N TYR A 15 -6.58 -16.85 -6.37
CA TYR A 15 -7.34 -15.63 -6.12
C TYR A 15 -6.49 -14.35 -6.24
N TYR A 16 -5.17 -14.42 -6.02
CA TYR A 16 -4.23 -13.28 -6.14
C TYR A 16 -4.01 -12.81 -7.60
N GLN A 17 -4.51 -13.56 -8.59
CA GLN A 17 -4.54 -13.13 -9.99
C GLN A 17 -5.53 -11.96 -10.23
N GLN A 18 -6.41 -11.64 -9.27
CA GLN A 18 -7.32 -10.48 -9.28
C GLN A 18 -7.04 -9.54 -8.09
N ARG A 19 -6.03 -8.68 -8.26
CA ARG A 19 -5.28 -8.05 -7.14
C ARG A 19 -5.93 -6.85 -6.42
N CYS A 20 -7.24 -6.63 -6.51
CA CYS A 20 -7.93 -5.60 -5.69
C CYS A 20 -8.74 -6.23 -4.55
N GLN A 21 -9.27 -7.43 -4.77
CA GLN A 21 -10.15 -8.10 -3.81
C GLN A 21 -9.35 -8.88 -2.75
N ALA A 22 -8.11 -9.28 -3.04
CA ALA A 22 -7.32 -10.15 -2.17
C ALA A 22 -6.80 -9.47 -0.89
N ILE A 23 -6.35 -8.20 -0.94
CA ILE A 23 -5.92 -7.46 0.26
C ILE A 23 -7.13 -7.12 1.14
N SER A 24 -8.23 -6.67 0.52
CA SER A 24 -9.51 -6.45 1.20
C SER A 24 -10.02 -7.73 1.86
N ASN A 25 -9.94 -8.89 1.18
CA ASN A 25 -10.38 -10.17 1.71
C ASN A 25 -9.46 -10.76 2.78
N ALA A 26 -8.13 -10.66 2.62
CA ALA A 26 -7.18 -11.12 3.63
C ALA A 26 -7.33 -10.34 4.94
N GLN A 27 -7.55 -9.02 4.83
CA GLN A 27 -7.91 -8.20 5.98
C GLN A 27 -9.32 -8.53 6.48
N GLN A 28 -10.31 -8.74 5.61
CA GLN A 28 -11.68 -9.07 5.99
C GLN A 28 -11.79 -10.37 6.78
N GLN A 29 -11.05 -11.40 6.38
CA GLN A 29 -10.99 -12.67 7.10
C GLN A 29 -10.34 -12.47 8.48
N ARG A 30 -9.22 -11.76 8.57
CA ARG A 30 -8.53 -11.48 9.85
C ARG A 30 -9.35 -10.57 10.78
N CYS A 31 -10.11 -9.63 10.22
CA CYS A 31 -10.98 -8.73 10.95
C CYS A 31 -12.18 -9.48 11.57
N ARG A 32 -12.72 -10.50 10.88
CA ARG A 32 -13.76 -11.39 11.43
C ARG A 32 -13.28 -12.16 12.65
N ASP A 33 -12.05 -12.68 12.63
CA ASP A 33 -11.50 -13.47 13.73
C ASP A 33 -11.18 -12.61 14.98
N ALA A 34 -10.92 -11.31 14.80
CA ALA A 34 -10.59 -10.38 15.88
C ALA A 34 -11.76 -9.47 16.32
N GLY A 35 -12.96 -9.62 15.74
CA GLY A 35 -14.10 -8.71 15.98
C GLY A 35 -13.84 -7.26 15.55
N ARG A 36 -12.85 -7.02 14.68
CA ARG A 36 -12.44 -5.70 14.20
C ARG A 36 -13.06 -5.41 12.83
N ARG A 37 -13.20 -4.14 12.46
CA ARG A 37 -13.70 -3.76 11.12
C ARG A 37 -12.59 -3.88 10.07
N VAL A 38 -12.98 -4.30 8.87
CA VAL A 38 -12.11 -4.30 7.68
C VAL A 38 -11.57 -2.89 7.48
N VAL A 39 -10.24 -2.78 7.41
CA VAL A 39 -9.58 -1.47 7.33
C VAL A 39 -9.63 -0.92 5.91
N VAL A 40 -9.56 -1.74 4.86
CA VAL A 40 -9.68 -1.27 3.46
C VAL A 40 -11.13 -0.99 3.07
N GLU A 41 -11.34 0.10 2.33
CA GLU A 41 -12.64 0.50 1.81
C GLU A 41 -13.26 -0.53 0.87
N LYS A 42 -14.59 -0.67 0.91
CA LYS A 42 -15.32 -1.64 0.09
C LYS A 42 -15.19 -1.25 -1.39
N GLY A 43 -14.50 -2.08 -2.18
CA GLY A 43 -14.20 -1.80 -3.58
C GLY A 43 -12.96 -0.94 -3.81
N GLY A 44 -12.31 -0.47 -2.72
CA GLY A 44 -11.04 0.24 -2.78
C GLY A 44 -9.87 -0.70 -3.11
N LYS A 45 -8.89 -0.19 -3.86
CA LYS A 45 -7.64 -0.90 -4.17
C LYS A 45 -6.58 -0.51 -3.15
N ALA A 46 -6.08 -1.47 -2.38
CA ALA A 46 -4.96 -1.26 -1.47
C ALA A 46 -3.63 -1.68 -2.13
N ASN A 47 -2.51 -1.10 -1.69
CA ASN A 47 -1.20 -1.28 -2.33
C ASN A 47 -1.24 -0.90 -3.82
N GLN A 48 -1.96 0.18 -4.14
CA GLN A 48 -2.06 0.72 -5.48
C GLN A 48 -0.91 1.71 -5.69
N TYR A 49 -0.06 1.43 -6.67
CA TYR A 49 1.00 2.36 -7.04
C TYR A 49 0.44 3.42 -7.99
N VAL A 50 0.81 4.66 -7.74
CA VAL A 50 0.38 5.85 -8.48
C VAL A 50 1.59 6.73 -8.75
N ILE A 51 1.60 7.33 -9.93
CA ILE A 51 2.61 8.29 -10.35
C ILE A 51 1.97 9.66 -10.48
N PHE A 52 2.71 10.66 -10.05
CA PHE A 52 2.38 12.08 -10.19
C PHE A 52 3.53 12.78 -10.92
N ASP A 53 3.22 13.90 -11.55
CA ASP A 53 4.22 14.85 -12.05
C ASP A 53 4.74 15.70 -10.89
N ASP A 54 6.06 15.77 -10.75
CA ASP A 54 6.73 16.56 -9.73
C ASP A 54 7.48 17.74 -10.39
N LYS A 55 6.78 18.85 -10.55
CA LYS A 55 7.27 20.06 -11.22
C LYS A 55 7.01 21.28 -10.33
N PRO A 56 7.86 21.52 -9.32
CA PRO A 56 7.70 22.66 -8.44
C PRO A 56 8.02 23.98 -9.15
N LEU A 57 7.57 25.10 -8.57
CA LEU A 57 7.72 26.42 -9.17
C LEU A 57 9.16 26.96 -9.11
N TYR A 58 9.88 26.67 -8.03
CA TYR A 58 11.17 27.29 -7.74
C TYR A 58 12.29 26.27 -7.56
N TRP A 59 12.20 25.37 -6.57
CA TRP A 59 13.32 24.50 -6.19
C TRP A 59 13.00 23.01 -6.32
N GLN A 60 13.42 22.42 -7.45
CA GLN A 60 13.13 21.03 -7.84
C GLN A 60 13.54 19.94 -6.85
N ALA A 61 14.54 20.18 -6.00
CA ALA A 61 15.01 19.20 -5.02
C ALA A 61 14.52 19.46 -3.58
N TRP A 62 13.74 20.53 -3.38
CA TRP A 62 13.30 20.98 -2.05
C TRP A 62 11.79 21.08 -1.93
N ASP A 63 11.11 21.50 -3.01
CA ASP A 63 9.68 21.78 -2.98
C ASP A 63 8.91 20.66 -3.67
N VAL A 64 7.76 20.33 -3.07
CA VAL A 64 6.67 19.60 -3.72
C VAL A 64 5.44 20.46 -3.58
N GLU A 65 4.72 20.67 -4.69
CA GLU A 65 3.60 21.60 -4.74
C GLU A 65 2.26 20.87 -4.64
N VAL A 66 1.26 21.45 -3.96
CA VAL A 66 -0.05 20.78 -3.75
C VAL A 66 -0.70 20.31 -5.06
N PHE A 67 -0.53 21.07 -6.15
CA PHE A 67 -1.11 20.76 -7.46
C PHE A 67 -0.53 19.50 -8.14
N HIS A 68 0.56 18.91 -7.62
CA HIS A 68 1.04 17.62 -8.12
C HIS A 68 -0.06 16.55 -8.01
N LEU A 69 -0.94 16.64 -7.01
CA LEU A 69 -2.05 15.71 -6.76
C LEU A 69 -3.03 15.63 -7.94
N ASP A 70 -3.15 16.69 -8.75
CA ASP A 70 -4.04 16.74 -9.92
C ASP A 70 -3.55 15.87 -11.08
N THR A 71 -2.28 15.47 -11.06
CA THR A 71 -1.63 14.68 -12.12
C THR A 71 -1.60 13.19 -11.83
N ARG A 72 -2.44 12.72 -10.91
CA ARG A 72 -2.53 11.32 -10.48
C ARG A 72 -2.73 10.36 -11.64
N GLN A 73 -1.82 9.41 -11.81
CA GLN A 73 -1.93 8.31 -12.77
C GLN A 73 -1.73 6.97 -12.07
N GLU A 74 -2.70 6.07 -12.19
CA GLU A 74 -2.58 4.70 -11.66
C GLU A 74 -1.66 3.86 -12.55
N LEU A 75 -0.68 3.21 -11.94
CA LEU A 75 0.10 2.21 -12.65
C LEU A 75 -0.76 0.97 -12.93
N PRO A 76 -0.71 0.42 -14.16
CA PRO A 76 -1.44 -0.79 -14.49
C PRO A 76 -0.89 -1.98 -13.71
N CYS A 77 -1.72 -2.99 -13.49
CA CYS A 77 -1.24 -4.23 -12.89
C CYS A 77 -0.35 -4.96 -13.88
N GLY A 78 0.88 -5.24 -13.47
CA GLY A 78 1.77 -6.10 -14.24
C GLY A 78 1.61 -7.59 -13.93
N GLU A 79 2.57 -8.39 -14.40
CA GLU A 79 2.56 -9.84 -14.23
C GLU A 79 2.84 -10.22 -12.79
N THR A 80 2.08 -11.19 -12.27
CA THR A 80 2.16 -11.63 -10.88
C THR A 80 2.57 -13.09 -10.80
N SER A 81 3.55 -13.38 -9.94
CA SER A 81 4.05 -14.72 -9.69
C SER A 81 4.22 -14.99 -8.20
N ILE A 82 4.16 -16.27 -7.82
CA ILE A 82 4.45 -16.71 -6.46
C ILE A 82 5.98 -16.83 -6.35
N THR A 83 6.57 -16.07 -5.43
CA THR A 83 8.03 -16.05 -5.22
C THR A 83 8.45 -16.90 -4.04
N GLU A 84 7.57 -17.04 -3.05
CA GLU A 84 7.83 -17.86 -1.87
C GLU A 84 6.57 -18.65 -1.49
N GLN A 85 6.72 -19.96 -1.29
CA GLN A 85 5.64 -20.82 -0.83
C GLN A 85 6.18 -21.73 0.29
N LYS A 86 6.27 -21.19 1.50
CA LYS A 86 6.67 -21.94 2.70
C LYS A 86 5.49 -22.13 3.63
N ALA A 87 5.61 -23.10 4.52
CA ALA A 87 4.57 -23.40 5.52
C ALA A 87 4.22 -22.21 6.41
N HIS A 88 5.15 -21.27 6.64
CA HIS A 88 4.98 -20.14 7.56
C HIS A 88 4.93 -18.77 6.86
N ARG A 89 5.24 -18.69 5.55
CA ARG A 89 5.31 -17.43 4.79
C ARG A 89 5.04 -17.70 3.31
N VAL A 90 4.18 -16.87 2.72
CA VAL A 90 3.90 -16.86 1.29
C VAL A 90 4.26 -15.49 0.73
N GLY A 91 4.98 -15.46 -0.39
CA GLY A 91 5.42 -14.25 -1.08
C GLY A 91 4.85 -14.19 -2.48
N LEU A 92 4.22 -13.06 -2.82
CA LEU A 92 3.63 -12.81 -4.13
C LEU A 92 4.29 -11.57 -4.74
N THR A 93 5.00 -11.74 -5.85
CA THR A 93 5.67 -10.65 -6.56
C THR A 93 4.86 -10.23 -7.78
N THR A 94 4.66 -8.93 -7.93
CA THR A 94 4.10 -8.33 -9.15
C THR A 94 5.13 -7.41 -9.77
N THR A 95 5.46 -7.66 -11.04
CA THR A 95 6.38 -6.84 -11.84
C THR A 95 5.57 -5.92 -12.73
N THR A 96 5.65 -4.63 -12.48
CA THR A 96 4.94 -3.56 -13.20
C THR A 96 5.94 -2.69 -13.94
N LYS A 97 5.69 -2.42 -15.22
CA LYS A 97 6.45 -1.41 -15.96
C LYS A 97 5.91 -0.03 -15.63
N ILE A 98 6.81 0.87 -15.23
CA ILE A 98 6.49 2.28 -15.02
C ILE A 98 6.58 3.02 -16.35
N SER A 99 7.67 2.80 -17.09
CA SER A 99 7.91 3.35 -18.42
C SER A 99 8.72 2.36 -19.25
N GLU A 100 9.29 2.81 -20.37
CA GLU A 100 10.24 2.01 -21.16
C GLU A 100 11.53 1.71 -20.39
N ASN A 101 11.96 2.61 -19.51
CA ASN A 101 13.25 2.54 -18.82
C ASN A 101 13.13 2.28 -17.31
N SER A 102 11.92 2.39 -16.73
CA SER A 102 11.71 2.22 -15.29
C SER A 102 10.78 1.04 -15.01
N SER A 103 11.09 0.29 -13.96
CA SER A 103 10.31 -0.88 -13.55
C SER A 103 10.15 -0.98 -12.03
N LEU A 104 9.05 -1.59 -11.60
CA LEU A 104 8.70 -1.79 -10.21
C LEU A 104 8.40 -3.26 -9.97
N LYS A 105 9.05 -3.84 -8.97
CA LYS A 105 8.76 -5.17 -8.49
C LYS A 105 8.25 -5.08 -7.06
N SER A 106 6.96 -5.31 -6.87
CA SER A 106 6.31 -5.26 -5.56
C SER A 106 6.02 -6.67 -5.05
N THR A 107 6.63 -7.03 -3.93
CA THR A 107 6.43 -8.30 -3.26
C THR A 107 5.59 -8.13 -2.01
N ILE A 108 4.49 -8.88 -1.92
CA ILE A 108 3.64 -8.94 -0.73
C ILE A 108 3.94 -10.24 0.00
N PHE A 109 4.32 -10.15 1.28
CA PHE A 109 4.52 -11.30 2.12
C PHE A 109 3.41 -11.46 3.15
N LEU A 110 2.92 -12.68 3.25
CA LEU A 110 1.88 -13.10 4.17
C LEU A 110 2.45 -14.17 5.08
N SER A 111 2.74 -13.78 6.31
CA SER A 111 3.16 -14.70 7.36
C SER A 111 1.95 -15.41 7.97
N ALA A 112 2.16 -16.66 8.38
CA ALA A 112 1.16 -17.44 9.09
C ALA A 112 0.75 -16.71 10.39
N ALA A 113 -0.55 -16.61 10.64
CA ALA A 113 -1.06 -16.02 11.86
C ALA A 113 -0.97 -17.05 13.00
N LEU A 114 -0.17 -16.74 14.03
CA LEU A 114 -0.10 -17.53 15.25
C LEU A 114 -1.00 -16.91 16.32
N LYS A 115 -1.71 -17.75 17.07
CA LYS A 115 -2.60 -17.28 18.14
C LYS A 115 -1.78 -16.56 19.21
N GLY A 116 -2.18 -15.33 19.54
CA GLY A 116 -1.49 -14.50 20.54
C GLY A 116 -0.31 -13.69 20.00
N VAL A 117 0.04 -13.82 18.71
CA VAL A 117 1.09 -13.03 18.07
C VAL A 117 0.45 -12.03 17.11
N PRO A 118 0.83 -10.73 17.16
CA PRO A 118 0.37 -9.76 16.18
C PRO A 118 0.85 -10.17 14.79
N SER A 119 -0.08 -10.21 13.82
CA SER A 119 0.21 -10.54 12.43
C SER A 119 0.15 -9.28 11.57
N ALA A 120 1.19 -9.05 10.78
CA ALA A 120 1.27 -7.96 9.81
C ALA A 120 1.29 -8.51 8.38
N ILE A 121 1.02 -7.63 7.41
CA ILE A 121 1.30 -7.88 5.99
C ILE A 121 2.54 -7.05 5.67
N GLU A 122 3.55 -7.68 5.10
CA GLU A 122 4.81 -7.03 4.75
C GLU A 122 4.79 -6.73 3.25
N PHE A 123 5.14 -5.49 2.89
CA PHE A 123 5.22 -5.02 1.51
C PHE A 123 6.68 -4.64 1.23
N GLN A 124 7.25 -5.21 0.19
CA GLN A 124 8.56 -4.86 -0.32
C GLN A 124 8.40 -4.30 -1.74
N ALA A 125 9.12 -3.22 -2.02
CA ALA A 125 9.18 -2.62 -3.36
C ALA A 125 10.64 -2.49 -3.78
N GLU A 126 11.00 -3.16 -4.86
CA GLU A 126 12.26 -2.97 -5.58
C GLU A 126 11.94 -2.10 -6.80
N VAL A 127 12.53 -0.90 -6.87
CA VAL A 127 12.25 0.07 -7.94
C VAL A 127 13.53 0.36 -8.70
N ASP A 128 13.50 0.08 -9.99
CA ASP A 128 14.51 0.56 -10.94
C ASP A 128 14.00 1.85 -11.57
N TRP A 129 14.60 2.98 -11.18
CA TRP A 129 14.03 4.31 -11.38
C TRP A 129 14.91 5.18 -12.27
N HIS A 130 14.39 5.47 -13.45
CA HIS A 130 15.01 6.35 -14.45
C HIS A 130 14.07 7.49 -14.90
N GLU A 131 12.99 7.73 -14.16
CA GLU A 131 12.07 8.83 -14.45
C GLU A 131 12.62 10.18 -14.00
N THR A 132 12.22 11.23 -14.70
CA THR A 132 12.56 12.62 -14.37
C THR A 132 11.30 13.40 -14.02
N MET A 133 11.34 14.17 -12.92
CA MET A 133 10.20 15.00 -12.46
C MET A 133 8.91 14.18 -12.30
N LYS A 134 9.04 13.03 -11.63
CA LYS A 134 7.95 12.09 -11.35
C LYS A 134 8.01 11.70 -9.88
N PHE A 135 6.84 11.46 -9.31
CA PHE A 135 6.69 11.06 -7.92
C PHE A 135 5.90 9.75 -7.84
N LEU A 136 6.54 8.67 -7.42
CA LEU A 136 5.88 7.39 -7.17
C LEU A 136 5.37 7.33 -5.73
N LYS A 137 4.08 7.07 -5.55
CA LYS A 137 3.47 6.81 -4.25
C LYS A 137 2.70 5.50 -4.25
N VAL A 138 2.42 5.01 -3.05
CA VAL A 138 1.56 3.84 -2.82
C VAL A 138 0.37 4.23 -1.95
N GLU A 139 -0.82 3.86 -2.39
CA GLU A 139 -2.07 4.21 -1.72
C GLU A 139 -2.66 2.99 -1.01
N PHE A 140 -3.09 3.22 0.24
CA PHE A 140 -3.84 2.28 1.06
C PHE A 140 -5.12 2.97 1.54
N PRO A 141 -6.19 3.01 0.72
CA PRO A 141 -7.45 3.63 1.12
C PRO A 141 -8.06 2.83 2.28
N VAL A 142 -8.23 3.50 3.41
CA VAL A 142 -8.79 2.91 4.63
C VAL A 142 -10.17 3.46 4.93
N ASN A 143 -11.11 2.59 5.30
CA ASN A 143 -12.43 2.94 5.80
C ASN A 143 -12.40 3.23 7.30
N VAL A 144 -11.54 4.19 7.68
CA VAL A 144 -11.42 4.68 9.05
C VAL A 144 -11.82 6.15 9.04
N ARG A 145 -12.93 6.47 9.68
CA ARG A 145 -13.38 7.86 9.84
C ARG A 145 -12.81 8.43 11.12
N ASN A 146 -11.78 9.26 11.00
CA ASN A 146 -11.22 10.04 12.09
C ASN A 146 -10.85 11.44 11.59
N THR A 147 -10.92 12.45 12.46
CA THR A 147 -10.53 13.84 12.14
C THR A 147 -9.02 14.06 12.21
N GLU A 148 -8.30 13.11 12.81
CA GLU A 148 -6.87 13.15 13.04
C GLU A 148 -6.19 11.82 12.70
N ALA A 149 -4.94 11.90 12.24
CA ALA A 149 -4.02 10.80 12.08
C ALA A 149 -2.86 10.97 13.06
N SER A 150 -2.44 9.86 13.66
CA SER A 150 -1.33 9.82 14.62
C SER A 150 -0.08 9.28 13.93
N TYR A 151 1.00 10.05 13.99
CA TYR A 151 2.29 9.76 13.38
C TYR A 151 3.33 9.63 14.48
N GLU A 152 4.21 8.64 14.37
CA GLU A 152 5.37 8.55 15.24
C GLU A 152 6.36 9.67 14.89
N THR A 153 7.14 10.11 15.87
CA THR A 153 8.28 11.00 15.68
C THR A 153 9.33 10.68 16.73
N ALA A 154 10.49 11.33 16.67
CA ALA A 154 11.53 11.16 17.66
C ALA A 154 10.95 11.37 19.09
N TYR A 155 10.96 10.30 19.87
CA TYR A 155 10.51 10.27 21.27
C TYR A 155 9.03 10.64 21.50
N GLY A 156 8.15 10.51 20.50
CA GLY A 156 6.74 10.87 20.70
C GLY A 156 5.80 10.52 19.57
N ILE A 157 4.54 10.95 19.75
CA ILE A 157 3.48 10.82 18.76
C ILE A 157 2.92 12.19 18.48
N VAL A 158 2.81 12.55 17.20
CA VAL A 158 2.24 13.81 16.74
C VAL A 158 0.93 13.53 16.01
N LYS A 159 -0.07 14.34 16.31
CA LYS A 159 -1.37 14.28 15.65
C LYS A 159 -1.47 15.36 14.57
N ARG A 160 -1.97 14.97 13.40
CA ARG A 160 -2.24 15.87 12.28
C ARG A 160 -3.66 15.69 11.75
N PRO A 161 -4.31 16.76 11.27
CA PRO A 161 -5.65 16.67 10.72
C PRO A 161 -5.66 15.85 9.42
N THR A 162 -6.76 15.13 9.17
CA THR A 162 -7.01 14.34 7.95
C THR A 162 -7.88 15.08 6.92
N HIS A 163 -8.08 16.38 7.11
CA HIS A 163 -9.00 17.22 6.36
C HIS A 163 -8.33 18.53 6.00
N TYR A 164 -8.81 19.20 4.94
CA TYR A 164 -8.23 20.42 4.40
C TYR A 164 -9.14 21.63 4.60
N ASN A 165 -9.66 21.81 5.83
CA ASN A 165 -10.66 22.86 6.11
C ASN A 165 -10.05 24.27 6.18
N THR A 166 -8.79 24.38 6.60
CA THR A 166 -8.06 25.65 6.67
C THR A 166 -6.82 25.64 5.77
N SER A 167 -6.30 26.81 5.42
CA SER A 167 -5.04 26.92 4.67
C SER A 167 -3.87 26.26 5.42
N TRP A 168 -3.88 26.29 6.76
CA TRP A 168 -2.92 25.61 7.60
C TRP A 168 -3.01 24.08 7.55
N ASP A 169 -4.17 23.54 7.20
CA ASP A 169 -4.36 22.10 7.04
C ASP A 169 -4.02 21.67 5.62
N MET A 170 -4.35 22.50 4.62
CA MET A 170 -3.93 22.31 3.23
C MET A 170 -2.41 22.27 3.09
N ALA A 171 -1.69 23.10 3.86
CA ALA A 171 -0.23 23.08 3.91
C ALA A 171 0.37 21.76 4.44
N LYS A 172 -0.42 20.88 5.05
CA LYS A 172 -0.01 19.58 5.61
C LYS A 172 -0.50 18.43 4.73
N PHE A 173 -0.53 18.62 3.41
CA PHE A 173 -0.86 17.58 2.44
C PHE A 173 0.16 16.42 2.46
N GLU A 174 1.40 16.70 2.88
CA GLU A 174 2.43 15.73 3.23
C GLU A 174 2.98 16.01 4.62
N VAL A 175 3.32 14.95 5.35
CA VAL A 175 3.76 15.01 6.75
C VAL A 175 4.94 14.07 6.94
N CYS A 176 5.99 14.54 7.61
CA CYS A 176 7.09 13.69 8.05
C CYS A 176 6.68 12.86 9.28
N CYS A 177 6.99 11.57 9.26
CA CYS A 177 6.74 10.62 10.34
C CYS A 177 7.82 9.55 10.40
#